data_AF-A0A2S2NL33-F1
#
_entry.id   AF-A0A2S2NL33-F1
#
_cell.length_a   1.000
_cell.length_b   1.000
_cell.length_c   1.000
_cell.angle_alpha   90.00
_cell.angle_beta   90.00
_cell.angle_gamma   90.00
#
_symmetry.space_group_name_H-M   'P 1'
#
loop_
_entity.id
_entity.type
_entity.pdbx_description
1 polymer ?
#
loop_
_entity_poly.entity_id
_entity_poly.type
_entity_poly.pdbx_seq_one_letter_code
_entity_poly.pdbx_strand_id
1 'polypeptide(L)'
;INLGTTNSTRMNTMYNIYVFSDRYSSTMQFLDDRGIIGLYTIIIVYFGYKFAFDIFRSFKFKLGYTETPYPDRILQLCYEIYMVRFFREYEMEEDLYAMLIFLFRSPETLIRFTRRPQVREPETSEPETSEPEITEPETSQ
;
A
#
# COMPACT_ATOMS: atom_id res chain seq x y z
N ILE A 1 63.06 67.04 63.79
CA ILE A 1 62.04 67.25 64.84
C ILE A 1 60.78 66.55 64.37
N ASN A 2 60.28 65.59 65.17
CA ASN A 2 59.06 64.82 64.94
C ASN A 2 57.88 65.71 64.51
N LEU A 3 56.94 65.21 63.70
CA LEU A 3 55.77 64.47 64.22
C LEU A 3 54.68 64.33 63.13
N GLY A 4 54.18 63.10 62.94
CA GLY A 4 52.76 62.85 62.67
C GLY A 4 52.28 62.86 61.23
N THR A 5 52.41 61.73 60.53
CA THR A 5 51.35 61.29 59.62
C THR A 5 50.87 59.91 60.05
N THR A 6 49.64 59.87 60.54
CA THR A 6 48.96 58.69 61.07
C THR A 6 48.71 57.71 59.92
N ASN A 7 49.60 56.74 59.72
CA ASN A 7 49.32 55.59 58.88
C ASN A 7 48.36 54.67 59.63
N SER A 8 47.07 54.99 59.51
CA SER A 8 45.98 54.10 59.86
C SER A 8 46.08 52.87 58.97
N THR A 9 46.66 51.79 59.49
CA THR A 9 46.71 50.48 58.84
C THR A 9 45.28 49.93 58.78
N ARG A 10 44.51 50.36 57.77
CA ARG A 10 43.32 49.63 57.34
C ARG A 10 43.81 48.34 56.69
N MET A 11 43.79 47.25 57.45
CA MET A 11 43.88 45.91 56.89
C MET A 11 42.68 45.72 55.97
N ASN A 12 42.87 45.97 54.67
CA ASN A 12 41.92 45.59 53.65
C ASN A 12 42.04 44.07 53.48
N THR A 13 41.25 43.31 54.23
CA THR A 13 41.06 41.89 53.96
C THR A 13 40.24 41.76 52.68
N MET A 14 40.94 41.57 51.56
CA MET A 14 40.33 41.36 50.24
C MET A 14 39.91 39.90 50.09
N TYR A 15 38.62 39.66 49.90
CA TYR A 15 38.06 38.32 49.67
C TYR A 15 37.94 38.07 48.16
N ASN A 16 38.60 37.02 47.66
CA ASN A 16 38.48 36.58 46.26
C ASN A 16 37.32 35.59 46.13
N ILE A 17 36.25 36.01 45.45
CA ILE A 17 35.09 35.16 45.18
C ILE A 17 35.18 34.67 43.74
N TYR A 18 35.28 33.36 43.56
CA TYR A 18 35.18 32.72 42.25
C TYR A 18 33.74 32.24 42.04
N VAL A 19 33.03 32.92 41.15
CA VAL A 19 31.66 32.53 40.76
C VAL A 19 31.74 31.74 39.46
N PHE A 20 31.48 30.44 39.53
CA PHE A 20 31.29 29.60 38.35
C PHE A 20 29.81 29.63 37.98
N SER A 21 29.48 30.37 36.92
CA SER A 21 28.14 30.36 36.33
C SER A 21 28.07 29.23 35.31
N ASP A 22 27.28 28.21 35.59
CA ASP A 22 26.93 27.19 34.60
C ASP A 22 25.90 27.75 33.60
N ARG A 23 25.99 27.34 32.33
CA ARG A 23 25.02 27.72 31.29
C ARG A 23 23.87 26.74 31.26
N TYR A 24 22.83 27.03 32.03
CA TYR A 24 21.59 26.24 32.00
C TYR A 24 20.55 26.88 31.07
N SER A 25 20.07 26.10 30.09
CA SER A 25 18.91 26.45 29.26
C SER A 25 17.81 25.42 29.53
N SER A 26 16.92 25.73 30.46
CA SER A 26 15.91 24.81 30.99
C SER A 26 14.84 24.40 29.96
N THR A 27 14.59 25.23 28.94
CA THR A 27 13.56 24.99 27.93
C THR A 27 14.06 24.13 26.76
N MET A 28 15.35 24.19 26.44
CA MET A 28 15.94 23.42 25.34
C MET A 28 16.25 21.96 25.72
N GLN A 29 16.48 21.68 27.02
CA GLN A 29 16.78 20.33 27.52
C GLN A 29 15.60 19.35 27.36
N PHE A 30 14.35 19.83 27.43
CA PHE A 30 13.18 18.97 27.17
C PHE A 30 13.09 18.52 25.71
N LEU A 31 13.53 19.38 24.79
CA LEU A 31 13.51 19.13 23.35
C LEU A 31 14.68 18.27 22.89
N ASP A 32 15.86 18.41 23.53
CA ASP A 32 17.10 17.73 23.11
C ASP A 32 16.98 16.20 23.17
N ASP A 33 16.46 15.64 24.26
CA ASP A 33 16.45 14.18 24.44
C ASP A 33 15.17 13.51 23.94
N ARG A 34 13.99 14.11 24.22
CA ARG A 34 12.68 13.50 23.91
C ARG A 34 12.05 14.03 22.63
N GLY A 35 12.38 15.25 22.22
CA GLY A 35 11.85 15.85 20.99
C GLY A 35 12.44 15.21 19.74
N ILE A 36 13.75 14.95 19.75
CA ILE A 36 14.45 14.36 18.61
C ILE A 36 13.94 12.95 18.30
N ILE A 37 13.74 12.11 19.32
CA ILE A 37 13.23 10.74 19.15
C ILE A 37 11.77 10.73 18.68
N GLY A 38 10.94 11.65 19.19
CA GLY A 38 9.57 11.86 18.71
C GLY A 38 9.54 12.30 17.24
N LEU A 39 10.40 13.23 16.85
CA LEU A 39 10.52 13.69 15.48
C LEU A 39 10.89 12.55 14.52
N TYR A 40 11.89 11.73 14.88
CA TYR A 40 12.31 10.59 14.06
C TYR A 40 11.20 9.56 13.90
N THR A 41 10.53 9.19 14.99
CA THR A 41 9.45 8.21 14.93
C THR A 41 8.28 8.70 14.09
N ILE A 42 7.90 9.98 14.20
CA ILE A 42 6.82 10.55 13.37
C ILE A 42 7.21 10.55 11.90
N ILE A 43 8.43 10.99 11.54
CA ILE A 43 8.88 11.01 10.14
C ILE A 43 8.95 9.60 9.57
N ILE A 44 9.58 8.66 10.27
CA ILE A 44 9.76 7.29 9.82
C ILE A 44 8.40 6.58 9.70
N VAL A 45 7.52 6.74 10.69
CA VAL A 45 6.17 6.15 10.64
C VAL A 45 5.36 6.83 9.53
N TYR A 46 5.41 8.14 9.38
CA TYR A 46 4.68 8.84 8.32
C TYR A 46 5.13 8.38 6.94
N PHE A 47 6.43 8.39 6.66
CA PHE A 47 6.95 7.95 5.37
C PHE A 47 6.71 6.45 5.15
N GLY A 48 7.00 5.61 6.14
CA GLY A 48 6.83 4.15 6.04
C GLY A 48 5.37 3.74 5.91
N TYR A 49 4.49 4.22 6.80
CA TYR A 49 3.06 3.93 6.76
C TYR A 49 2.40 4.50 5.52
N LYS A 50 2.68 5.76 5.16
CA LYS A 50 2.07 6.37 3.97
C LYS A 50 2.55 5.70 2.69
N PHE A 51 3.85 5.45 2.56
CA PHE A 51 4.39 4.79 1.37
C PHE A 51 3.90 3.35 1.25
N ALA A 52 3.96 2.58 2.34
CA ALA A 52 3.42 1.22 2.37
C ALA A 52 1.92 1.24 2.06
N PHE A 53 1.15 2.11 2.71
CA PHE A 53 -0.30 2.22 2.49
C PHE A 53 -0.64 2.62 1.06
N ASP A 54 0.06 3.60 0.46
CA ASP A 54 -0.16 4.04 -0.92
C ASP A 54 0.16 2.92 -1.93
N ILE A 55 1.21 2.13 -1.67
CA ILE A 55 1.56 0.96 -2.47
C ILE A 55 0.56 -0.18 -2.28
N PHE A 56 0.19 -0.52 -1.05
CA PHE A 56 -0.82 -1.56 -0.76
C PHE A 56 -2.19 -1.17 -1.31
N ARG A 57 -2.56 0.11 -1.27
CA ARG A 57 -3.81 0.60 -1.86
C ARG A 57 -3.78 0.46 -3.38
N SER A 58 -2.67 0.80 -4.00
CA SER A 58 -2.43 0.59 -5.43
C SER A 58 -2.48 -0.89 -5.82
N PHE A 59 -1.88 -1.77 -5.01
CA PHE A 59 -1.92 -3.21 -5.21
C PHE A 59 -3.32 -3.80 -5.05
N LYS A 60 -4.10 -3.36 -4.06
CA LYS A 60 -5.49 -3.83 -3.87
C LYS A 60 -6.40 -3.46 -5.04
N PHE A 61 -6.25 -2.24 -5.57
CA PHE A 61 -6.97 -1.85 -6.78
C PHE A 61 -6.51 -2.71 -7.98
N LYS A 62 -5.20 -2.87 -8.17
CA LYS A 62 -4.63 -3.66 -9.27
C LYS A 62 -5.02 -5.15 -9.22
N LEU A 63 -5.08 -5.75 -8.03
CA LEU A 63 -5.46 -7.16 -7.84
C LEU A 63 -6.91 -7.41 -8.28
N GLY A 64 -7.84 -6.52 -7.93
CA GLY A 64 -9.26 -6.66 -8.29
C GLY A 64 -9.54 -6.73 -9.80
N TYR A 65 -8.67 -6.17 -10.63
CA TYR A 65 -8.77 -6.27 -12.10
C TYR A 65 -7.88 -7.38 -12.69
N THR A 66 -6.79 -7.76 -12.02
CA THR A 66 -5.83 -8.76 -12.52
C THR A 66 -6.36 -10.19 -12.37
N GLU A 67 -7.25 -10.45 -11.41
CA GLU A 67 -7.79 -11.81 -11.16
C GLU A 67 -9.11 -12.12 -11.89
N THR A 68 -9.40 -11.43 -12.99
CA THR A 68 -10.59 -11.76 -13.79
C THR A 68 -10.38 -13.08 -14.54
N PRO A 69 -11.24 -14.10 -14.34
CA PRO A 69 -11.01 -15.43 -14.90
C PRO A 69 -11.15 -15.47 -16.43
N TYR A 70 -12.00 -14.60 -17.02
CA TYR A 70 -12.24 -14.50 -18.48
C TYR A 70 -12.47 -13.05 -18.94
N PRO A 71 -11.42 -12.36 -19.42
CA PRO A 71 -11.55 -11.00 -19.92
C PRO A 71 -12.23 -10.89 -21.29
N ASP A 72 -12.42 -12.00 -22.01
CA ASP A 72 -12.87 -12.02 -23.42
C ASP A 72 -14.22 -11.33 -23.65
N ARG A 73 -15.16 -11.40 -22.70
CA ARG A 73 -16.45 -10.71 -22.83
C ARG A 73 -16.34 -9.19 -22.74
N ILE A 74 -15.39 -8.68 -21.95
CA ILE A 74 -15.12 -7.25 -21.89
C ILE A 74 -14.44 -6.82 -23.20
N LEU A 75 -13.52 -7.65 -23.71
CA LEU A 75 -12.89 -7.41 -25.01
C LEU A 75 -13.92 -7.35 -26.14
N GLN A 76 -14.92 -8.24 -26.11
CA GLN A 76 -16.02 -8.24 -27.06
C GLN A 76 -16.85 -6.94 -26.99
N LEU A 77 -17.19 -6.47 -25.80
CA LEU A 77 -17.88 -5.18 -25.63
C LEU A 77 -17.05 -4.01 -26.19
N CYS A 78 -15.74 -4.01 -25.95
CA CYS A 78 -14.83 -3.01 -26.54
C CYS A 78 -14.81 -3.08 -28.07
N TYR A 79 -14.89 -4.27 -28.64
CA TYR A 79 -14.97 -4.47 -30.09
C TYR A 79 -16.30 -3.99 -30.68
N GLU A 80 -17.40 -4.25 -29.98
CA GLU A 80 -18.73 -3.73 -30.37
C GLU A 80 -18.74 -2.20 -30.37
N ILE A 81 -18.16 -1.54 -29.37
CA ILE A 81 -17.97 -0.08 -29.35
C ILE A 81 -17.14 0.39 -30.54
N TYR A 82 -16.05 -0.31 -30.86
CA TYR A 82 -15.21 0.02 -32.02
C TYR A 82 -15.99 -0.08 -33.33
N MET A 83 -16.83 -1.11 -33.47
CA MET A 83 -17.67 -1.31 -34.65
C MET A 83 -18.75 -0.23 -34.78
N VAL A 84 -19.46 0.09 -33.70
CA VAL A 84 -20.48 1.15 -33.72
C VAL A 84 -19.87 2.51 -34.06
N ARG A 85 -18.65 2.79 -33.56
CA ARG A 85 -17.89 3.99 -33.93
C ARG A 85 -17.54 4.03 -35.42
N PHE A 86 -17.27 2.88 -36.04
CA PHE A 86 -17.03 2.77 -37.48
C PHE A 86 -18.29 3.06 -38.31
N PHE A 87 -19.46 2.58 -37.86
CA PHE A 87 -20.75 2.86 -38.51
C PHE A 87 -21.30 4.27 -38.26
N ARG A 88 -20.71 5.03 -37.33
CA ARG A 88 -21.13 6.39 -36.93
C ARG A 88 -22.53 6.47 -36.32
N GLU A 89 -22.98 5.40 -35.67
CA GLU A 89 -24.22 5.39 -34.90
C GLU A 89 -23.94 5.80 -33.44
N TYR A 90 -23.94 7.10 -33.18
CA TYR A 90 -23.50 7.63 -31.89
C TYR A 90 -24.44 7.34 -30.70
N GLU A 91 -25.75 7.23 -30.93
CA GLU A 91 -26.72 6.90 -29.88
C GLU A 91 -26.46 5.52 -29.27
N MET A 92 -26.20 4.53 -30.14
CA MET A 92 -25.82 3.18 -29.72
C MET A 92 -24.42 3.14 -29.08
N GLU A 93 -23.48 3.97 -29.57
CA GLU A 93 -22.15 4.09 -28.97
C GLU A 93 -22.25 4.53 -27.52
N GLU A 94 -23.06 5.54 -27.23
CA GLU A 94 -23.27 6.10 -25.89
C GLU A 94 -23.84 5.06 -24.91
N ASP A 95 -24.82 4.25 -25.34
CA ASP A 95 -25.40 3.19 -24.53
C ASP A 95 -24.39 2.07 -24.20
N LEU A 96 -23.62 1.62 -25.19
CA LEU A 96 -22.55 0.63 -24.96
C LEU A 96 -21.45 1.20 -24.04
N TYR A 97 -21.10 2.48 -24.20
CA TYR A 97 -20.12 3.15 -23.35
C TYR A 97 -20.61 3.31 -21.92
N ALA A 98 -21.89 3.61 -21.72
CA ALA A 98 -22.51 3.67 -20.40
C ALA A 98 -22.46 2.31 -19.70
N MET A 99 -22.72 1.21 -20.44
CA MET A 99 -22.58 -0.14 -19.92
C MET A 99 -21.14 -0.46 -19.53
N LEU A 100 -20.15 -0.07 -20.33
CA LEU A 100 -18.73 -0.22 -20.01
C LEU A 100 -18.36 0.52 -18.71
N ILE A 101 -18.77 1.78 -18.58
CA ILE A 101 -18.50 2.59 -17.38
C ILE A 101 -19.17 1.97 -16.15
N PHE A 102 -20.43 1.55 -16.27
CA PHE A 102 -21.16 0.90 -15.18
C PHE A 102 -20.47 -0.38 -14.71
N LEU A 103 -19.99 -1.20 -15.66
CA LEU A 103 -19.24 -2.42 -15.39
C LEU A 103 -17.97 -2.14 -14.57
N PHE A 104 -17.16 -1.16 -14.97
CA PHE A 104 -15.89 -0.84 -14.31
C PHE A 104 -16.04 -0.12 -12.96
N ARG A 105 -17.20 0.50 -12.71
CA ARG A 105 -17.49 1.19 -11.45
C ARG A 105 -17.79 0.22 -10.30
N SER A 106 -18.27 -1.00 -10.60
CA SER A 106 -18.55 -2.03 -9.59
C SER A 106 -17.74 -3.31 -9.86
N PRO A 107 -16.72 -3.63 -9.03
CA PRO A 107 -15.96 -4.86 -9.20
C PRO A 107 -16.82 -6.13 -9.05
N GLU A 108 -17.95 -6.06 -8.35
CA GLU A 108 -18.88 -7.18 -8.24
C GLU A 108 -19.57 -7.52 -9.57
N THR A 109 -20.01 -6.50 -10.30
CA THR A 109 -20.62 -6.66 -11.62
C THR A 109 -19.58 -7.17 -12.62
N LEU A 110 -18.35 -6.64 -12.54
CA LEU A 110 -17.22 -7.05 -13.37
C LEU A 110 -16.87 -8.53 -13.17
N ILE A 111 -16.86 -9.03 -11.93
CA ILE A 111 -16.63 -10.46 -11.64
C ILE A 111 -17.78 -11.33 -12.16
N ARG A 112 -19.04 -10.92 -11.98
CA ARG A 112 -20.20 -11.68 -12.49
C ARG A 112 -20.21 -11.76 -14.01
N PHE A 113 -19.83 -10.68 -14.68
CA PHE A 113 -19.74 -10.60 -16.13
C PHE A 113 -18.57 -11.41 -16.70
N THR A 114 -17.49 -11.59 -15.94
CA THR A 114 -16.30 -12.36 -16.36
C THR A 114 -16.29 -13.81 -15.88
N ARG A 115 -17.24 -14.27 -15.05
CA ARG A 115 -17.31 -15.67 -14.57
C ARG A 115 -17.57 -16.67 -15.71
N ARG A 116 -16.75 -17.74 -15.83
CA ARG A 116 -16.90 -18.81 -16.85
C ARG A 116 -18.37 -19.08 -17.21
N PRO A 117 -18.75 -19.10 -18.50
CA PRO A 117 -20.01 -19.72 -18.88
C PRO A 117 -19.96 -21.15 -18.36
N GLN A 118 -20.88 -21.49 -17.45
CA GLN A 118 -20.96 -22.84 -16.92
C GLN A 118 -21.32 -23.72 -18.09
N VAL A 119 -20.35 -24.53 -18.56
CA VAL A 119 -20.63 -25.64 -19.45
C VAL A 119 -21.57 -26.52 -18.65
N ARG A 120 -22.87 -26.48 -18.98
CA ARG A 120 -23.77 -27.55 -18.55
C ARG A 120 -23.23 -28.78 -19.25
N GLU A 121 -22.54 -29.64 -18.51
CA GLU A 121 -22.20 -30.97 -18.98
C GLU A 121 -23.51 -31.61 -19.47
N PRO A 122 -23.58 -32.09 -20.73
CA PRO A 122 -24.70 -32.91 -21.11
C PRO A 122 -24.62 -34.18 -20.26
N GLU A 123 -25.66 -34.40 -19.46
CA GLU A 123 -25.96 -35.66 -18.78
C GLU A 123 -25.68 -36.82 -19.76
N THR A 124 -24.49 -37.43 -19.65
CA THR A 124 -24.10 -38.53 -20.52
C THR A 124 -24.50 -39.79 -19.78
N SER A 125 -25.70 -40.28 -20.10
CA SER A 125 -26.16 -41.61 -19.76
C SER A 125 -25.12 -42.65 -20.16
N GLU A 126 -24.50 -43.31 -19.18
CA GLU A 126 -23.61 -44.45 -19.38
C GLU A 126 -24.39 -45.64 -19.96
N PRO A 127 -23.91 -46.33 -21.01
CA PRO A 127 -24.16 -47.75 -21.17
C PRO A 127 -22.90 -48.51 -20.75
N GLU A 128 -23.08 -49.38 -19.75
CA GLU A 128 -22.12 -50.43 -19.40
C GLU A 128 -21.71 -51.21 -20.65
N THR A 129 -20.41 -51.39 -20.89
CA THR A 129 -19.93 -52.47 -21.76
C THR A 129 -18.59 -52.98 -21.24
N SER A 130 -18.68 -54.22 -20.76
CA SER A 130 -17.65 -55.16 -20.34
C SER A 130 -16.45 -55.31 -21.28
N GLU A 131 -15.25 -55.30 -20.72
CA GLU A 131 -14.04 -55.90 -21.31
C GLU A 131 -13.84 -57.35 -20.81
N PRO A 132 -13.53 -58.31 -21.69
CA PRO A 132 -12.76 -59.49 -21.34
C PRO A 132 -11.35 -59.39 -21.94
N GLU A 133 -10.33 -59.16 -21.10
CA GLU A 133 -8.93 -59.29 -21.52
C GLU A 133 -8.43 -60.70 -21.16
N ILE A 134 -8.25 -61.54 -22.18
CA ILE A 134 -7.69 -62.89 -22.09
C ILE A 134 -6.22 -62.83 -22.55
N THR A 135 -5.33 -63.10 -21.58
CA THR A 135 -4.10 -63.91 -21.64
C THR A 135 -3.06 -63.63 -22.73
N GLU A 136 -1.85 -63.29 -22.28
CA GLU A 136 -0.62 -63.86 -22.84
C GLU A 136 0.10 -64.71 -21.77
N PRO A 137 0.58 -65.92 -22.12
CA PRO A 137 1.50 -66.69 -21.30
C PRO A 137 2.94 -66.23 -21.59
N GLU A 138 3.87 -66.48 -20.68
CA GLU A 138 5.19 -67.08 -20.97
C GLU A 138 5.87 -67.44 -19.65
N THR A 139 6.49 -68.61 -19.68
CA THR A 139 7.03 -69.41 -18.59
C THR A 139 8.45 -68.95 -18.22
N SER A 140 8.85 -69.11 -16.96
CA SER A 140 10.15 -69.66 -16.49
C SER A 140 10.80 -68.89 -15.33
N GLN A 141 10.51 -69.31 -14.10
CA GLN A 141 11.42 -69.90 -13.09
C GLN A 141 10.76 -69.89 -11.72
#